data_AF-A0A2M8DU90-F1
#
_entry.id   AF-A0A2M8DU90-F1
#
_cell.length_a   1.000
_cell.length_b   1.000
_cell.length_c   1.000
_cell.angle_alpha   90.00
_cell.angle_beta   90.00
_cell.angle_gamma   90.00
#
_symmetry.space_group_name_H-M   'P 1'
#
loop_
_entity.id
_entity.type
_entity.pdbx_description
1 polymer ?
#
loop_
_entity_poly.entity_id
_entity_poly.type
_entity_poly.pdbx_seq_one_letter_code
_entity_poly.pdbx_strand_id
1 'polypeptide(L)' 'GNLDIATGAQIIDLMLELNRAQGTTLILVTHDAALAGRCSRQLQLEAGSVVQ' A
#
# COMPACT_ATOMS: atom_id res chain seq x y z
N GLY A 1 -0.20 11.41 5.87
CA GLY A 1 0.26 11.82 4.52
C GLY A 1 -0.85 12.60 3.86
N ASN A 2 -0.56 13.67 3.12
CA ASN A 2 -1.53 14.62 2.57
C ASN A 2 -2.53 14.05 1.52
N LEU A 3 -2.62 12.72 1.41
CA LEU A 3 -3.59 12.04 0.57
C LEU A 3 -4.84 11.85 1.44
N ASP A 4 -5.88 12.64 1.17
CA ASP A 4 -7.18 12.47 1.82
C ASP A 4 -7.68 11.03 1.63
N ILE A 5 -8.29 10.46 2.66
CA ILE A 5 -8.61 9.03 2.79
C ILE A 5 -9.46 8.55 1.59
N ALA A 6 -10.43 9.36 1.19
CA ALA A 6 -11.33 9.04 0.08
C ALA A 6 -10.59 9.00 -1.27
N THR A 7 -9.76 10.01 -1.56
CA THR A 7 -9.00 10.09 -2.82
C THR A 7 -7.89 9.03 -2.85
N GLY A 8 -7.26 8.76 -1.71
CA GLY A 8 -6.20 7.76 -1.60
C GLY A 8 -6.68 6.34 -1.87
N ALA A 9 -7.89 5.99 -1.42
CA ALA A 9 -8.48 4.68 -1.68
C ALA A 9 -8.62 4.38 -3.18
N GLN A 10 -9.15 5.33 -3.94
CA GLN A 10 -9.38 5.21 -5.40
C GLN A 10 -8.08 5.09 -6.18
N ILE A 11 -7.07 5.92 -5.84
CA ILE A 11 -5.75 5.84 -6.47
C ILE A 11 -5.13 4.46 -6.26
N ILE A 12 -5.33 3.87 -5.08
CA ILE A 12 -4.72 2.58 -4.76
C ILE A 12 -5.48 1.42 -5.39
N ASP A 13 -6.80 1.51 -5.55
CA ASP A 13 -7.55 0.57 -6.41
C ASP A 13 -6.95 0.54 -7.82
N LEU A 14 -6.73 1.71 -8.43
CA LEU A 14 -6.14 1.82 -9.76
C LEU A 14 -4.71 1.26 -9.80
N MET A 15 -3.87 1.59 -8.82
CA MET A 15 -2.49 1.08 -8.77
C MET A 15 -2.45 -0.45 -8.63
N LEU A 16 -3.31 -1.04 -7.81
CA LEU A 16 -3.41 -2.49 -7.65
C LEU A 16 -3.92 -3.18 -8.92
N GLU A 17 -4.88 -2.57 -9.62
CA GLU A 17 -5.36 -3.07 -10.90
C GLU A 17 -4.26 -3.04 -11.96
N LEU A 18 -3.56 -1.91 -12.11
CA LEU A 18 -2.45 -1.77 -13.05
C LEU A 18 -1.32 -2.75 -12.72
N ASN A 19 -1.01 -2.93 -11.44
CA ASN A 19 -0.01 -3.89 -10.98
C ASN A 19 -0.35 -5.33 -11.43
N ARG A 20 -1.61 -5.74 -11.25
CA ARG A 20 -2.10 -7.05 -11.69
C ARG A 20 -2.08 -7.20 -13.22
N ALA A 21 -2.54 -6.17 -13.94
CA ALA A 21 -2.62 -6.19 -15.39
C ALA A 21 -1.24 -6.22 -16.06
N GLN A 22 -0.25 -5.55 -15.48
CA GLN A 22 1.10 -5.43 -16.05
C GLN A 22 2.09 -6.45 -15.48
N GLY A 23 1.71 -7.21 -14.45
CA GLY A 23 2.60 -8.18 -13.79
C GLY A 23 3.82 -7.53 -13.12
N THR A 24 3.68 -6.28 -12.66
CA THR A 24 4.78 -5.53 -12.03
C THR A 24 4.88 -5.84 -10.53
N THR A 25 5.84 -5.23 -9.83
CA THR A 25 5.88 -5.22 -8.36
C THR A 25 5.48 -3.84 -7.84
N LEU A 26 4.51 -3.79 -6.91
CA LEU A 26 4.07 -2.58 -6.24
C LEU A 26 4.53 -2.60 -4.79
N ILE A 27 5.31 -1.60 -4.37
CA ILE A 27 5.67 -1.36 -2.97
C ILE A 27 4.89 -0.13 -2.49
N LEU A 28 4.07 -0.32 -1.46
CA LEU A 28 3.26 0.74 -0.86
C LEU A 28 3.75 1.02 0.57
N VAL A 29 4.08 2.28 0.85
CA VAL A 29 4.44 2.74 2.21
C VAL A 29 3.31 3.61 2.73
N THR A 30 2.69 3.17 3.83
CA THR A 30 1.57 3.89 4.44
C THR A 30 1.56 3.73 5.95
N HIS A 31 0.90 4.67 6.63
CA HIS A 31 0.58 4.62 8.06
C HIS A 31 -0.87 4.15 8.30
N ASP A 32 -1.63 3.93 7.23
CA ASP A 32 -3.01 3.44 7.26
C ASP A 32 -3.03 1.92 7.16
N ALA A 33 -3.42 1.27 8.26
CA ALA A 33 -3.51 -0.19 8.34
C ALA A 33 -4.59 -0.79 7.43
N ALA A 34 -5.71 -0.09 7.19
CA ALA A 34 -6.76 -0.57 6.29
C ALA A 34 -6.25 -0.65 4.86
N LEU A 35 -5.40 0.30 4.47
CA LEU A 35 -4.79 0.34 3.17
C LEU A 35 -3.70 -0.71 2.98
N ALA A 36 -2.83 -0.88 3.99
CA ALA A 36 -1.85 -1.97 4.03
C ALA A 36 -2.56 -3.35 3.95
N GLY A 37 -3.75 -3.45 4.56
CA GLY A 37 -4.69 -4.57 4.48
C GLY A 37 -4.95 -5.11 3.07
N ARG A 38 -4.84 -4.25 2.06
CA ARG A 38 -5.15 -4.57 0.65
C ARG A 38 -3.95 -5.13 -0.12
N CYS A 39 -2.74 -5.09 0.45
CA CYS A 39 -1.54 -5.66 -0.14
C CYS A 39 -1.45 -7.17 0.14
N SER A 40 -0.84 -7.91 -0.78
CA SER A 40 -0.63 -9.37 -0.64
C SER A 40 0.34 -9.75 0.49
N ARG A 41 1.25 -8.83 0.83
CA ARG A 41 2.18 -8.96 1.94
C ARG A 41 2.27 -7.62 2.67
N GLN A 42 2.35 -7.70 3.98
CA GLN A 42 2.53 -6.55 4.86
C GLN A 42 3.85 -6.70 5.60
N LEU A 43 4.56 -5.59 5.75
CA LEU A 43 5.76 -5.50 6.56
C LEU A 43 5.62 -4.31 7.49
N GLN A 44 5.95 -4.50 8.77
CA GLN A 44 6.02 -3.41 9.73
C GLN A 44 7.48 -3.01 9.94
N LEU A 45 7.75 -1.72 9.80
CA LEU A 45 9.05 -1.12 10.05
C LEU A 45 9.00 -0.33 11.37
N GLU A 46 9.91 -0.64 12.27
CA GLU A 46 10.11 0.08 13.53
C GLU A 46 11.60 0.36 13.73
N ALA A 47 11.95 1.61 14.02
CA ALA A 47 13.34 2.05 14.23
C ALA A 47 14.34 1.56 13.14
N GLY A 48 13.90 1.50 11.88
CA GLY A 48 14.73 1.05 10.75
C GLY A 48 14.87 -0.46 10.60
N SER A 49 14.17 -1.26 11.40
CA SER A 49 14.16 -2.72 11.31
C SER A 49 12.77 -3.25 10.96
N VAL A 50 12.72 -4.36 10.21
CA VAL A 50 11.47 -5.10 9.97
C VAL A 50 11.16 -5.89 11.22
N VAL A 51 9.98 -5.66 11.80
CA VAL A 51 9.52 -6.33 13.03
C VAL A 51 8.42 -7.36 12.78
N GLN A 52 7.75 -7.29 11.62
CA GLN A 52 6.73 -8.23 11.18
C GLN A 52 6.65 -8.26 9.65
#